data_AF-A0A7C1C7J9-F1
#
_entry.id   AF-A0A7C1C7J9-F1
#
_cell.length_a   1.000
_cell.length_b   1.000
_cell.length_c   1.000
_cell.angle_alpha   90.00
_cell.angle_beta   90.00
_cell.angle_gamma   90.00
#
_symmetry.space_group_name_H-M   'P 1'
#
loop_
_entity.id
_entity.type
_entity.pdbx_description
1 polymer ?
#
loop_
_entity_poly.entity_id
_entity_poly.type
_entity_poly.pdbx_seq_one_letter_code
_entity_poly.pdbx_strand_id
1 'polypeptide(L)' 'MPDKTSEILQKDTDLRFPHFMILRASAGSGKTHALTRRFVQFILSGKIHGNDLKNILAITFSNNAAKEM' A
#
# COMPACT_ATOMS: atom_id res chain seq x y z
N MET A 1 1.54 -6.17 22.30
CA MET A 1 2.74 -6.10 21.43
C MET A 1 2.47 -4.99 20.42
N PRO A 2 3.31 -3.94 20.33
CA PRO A 2 3.08 -2.88 19.36
C PRO A 2 3.21 -3.44 17.94
N ASP A 3 2.27 -3.04 17.08
CA ASP A 3 2.15 -3.46 15.69
C ASP A 3 3.33 -2.90 14.86
N LYS A 4 4.30 -3.77 14.54
CA LYS A 4 5.48 -3.46 13.73
C LYS A 4 5.17 -2.94 12.32
N THR A 5 3.93 -3.05 11.83
CA THR A 5 3.59 -2.53 10.51
C THR A 5 3.53 -1.01 10.45
N SER A 6 3.43 -0.33 11.60
CA SER A 6 3.49 1.14 11.70
C SER A 6 4.83 1.74 11.28
N GLU A 7 5.92 0.97 11.28
CA GLU A 7 7.24 1.41 10.81
C GLU A 7 7.41 1.35 9.28
N ILE A 8 6.54 0.63 8.56
CA ILE A 8 6.74 0.34 7.13
C ILE A 8 6.12 1.42 6.23
N LEU A 9 5.00 2.03 6.65
CA LEU A 9 4.24 2.97 5.82
C LEU A 9 4.41 4.40 6.31
N GLN A 10 5.13 5.20 5.52
CA GLN A 10 5.19 6.65 5.69
C GLN A 10 3.78 7.26 5.70
N LYS A 11 3.56 8.27 6.55
CA LYS A 11 2.29 9.01 6.61
C LYS A 11 2.00 9.70 5.28
N ASP A 12 0.72 9.84 4.96
CA ASP A 12 0.23 10.50 3.75
C ASP A 12 0.71 11.95 3.63
N THR A 13 0.78 12.68 4.75
CA THR A 13 1.31 14.06 4.81
C THR A 13 2.79 14.19 4.47
N ASP A 14 3.55 13.11 4.57
CA ASP A 14 5.01 13.13 4.42
C ASP A 14 5.45 12.62 3.04
N LEU A 15 4.51 12.10 2.23
CA LEU A 15 4.78 11.60 0.89
C LEU A 15 5.01 12.76 -0.09
N ARG A 16 6.05 12.64 -0.91
CA ARG A 16 6.37 13.58 -1.99
C ARG A 16 6.36 12.85 -3.32
N PHE A 17 5.50 13.27 -4.26
CA PHE A 17 5.37 12.65 -5.57
C PHE A 17 6.28 13.33 -6.62
N PRO A 18 6.84 12.59 -7.60
CA PRO A 18 6.75 11.13 -7.73
C PRO A 18 7.59 10.42 -6.66
N HIS A 19 7.06 9.32 -6.10
CA HIS A 19 7.78 8.50 -5.12
C HIS A 19 7.88 7.05 -5.58
N PHE A 20 8.92 6.36 -5.09
CA PHE A 20 9.13 4.95 -5.31
C PHE A 20 9.53 4.27 -4.00
N MET A 21 8.93 3.12 -3.71
CA MET A 21 9.13 2.37 -2.47
C MET A 21 9.32 0.88 -2.79
N ILE A 22 10.39 0.28 -2.26
CA ILE A 22 10.60 -1.17 -2.34
C ILE A 22 10.26 -1.77 -0.98
N LEU A 23 9.23 -2.61 -0.94
CA LEU A 23 8.93 -3.42 0.23
C LEU A 23 9.62 -4.78 0.12
N ARG A 24 10.73 -4.95 0.85
CA ARG A 24 11.39 -6.26 0.98
C ARG A 24 10.73 -7.05 2.10
N ALA A 25 10.34 -8.28 1.82
CA ALA A 25 9.74 -9.11 2.86
C ALA A 25 9.78 -10.61 2.52
N SER A 26 9.91 -11.42 3.55
CA SER A 26 9.97 -12.90 3.47
C SER A 26 8.58 -13.53 3.38
N ALA A 27 8.51 -14.84 3.10
CA ALA A 27 7.24 -15.56 3.13
C ALA A 27 6.56 -15.38 4.50
N GLY A 28 5.23 -15.19 4.52
CA GLY A 28 4.45 -15.02 5.75
C GLY A 28 4.62 -13.69 6.49
N SER A 29 5.45 -12.75 6.02
CA SER A 29 5.73 -11.50 6.75
C SER A 29 4.73 -10.35 6.49
N GLY A 30 3.55 -10.64 5.94
CA GLY A 30 2.49 -9.63 5.77
C GLY A 30 2.64 -8.65 4.60
N LYS A 31 3.32 -9.02 3.50
CA LYS A 31 3.47 -8.14 2.30
C LYS A 31 2.15 -7.65 1.74
N THR A 32 1.23 -8.59 1.51
CA THR A 32 -0.11 -8.31 1.00
C THR A 32 -0.81 -7.31 1.92
N HIS A 33 -0.80 -7.57 3.23
CA HIS A 33 -1.37 -6.67 4.23
C HIS A 33 -0.77 -5.26 4.19
N ALA A 34 0.56 -5.12 4.07
CA ALA A 34 1.22 -3.82 3.97
C ALA A 34 0.86 -3.06 2.67
N LEU A 35 0.78 -3.76 1.53
CA LEU A 35 0.33 -3.18 0.26
C LEU A 35 -1.15 -2.75 0.32
N THR A 36 -2.03 -3.61 0.85
CA THR A 36 -3.44 -3.28 1.06
C THR A 36 -3.60 -2.05 1.95
N ARG A 37 -2.87 -1.98 3.06
CA ARG A 37 -2.88 -0.79 3.93
C ARG A 37 -2.41 0.48 3.21
N ARG A 38 -1.41 0.38 2.33
CA ARG A 38 -0.95 1.52 1.51
C ARG A 38 -2.03 1.97 0.53
N PHE A 39 -2.73 1.05 -0.13
CA PHE A 39 -3.83 1.41 -1.04
C PHE A 39 -4.99 2.04 -0.29
N VAL A 40 -5.39 1.48 0.84
CA VAL A 40 -6.44 2.05 1.70
C VAL A 40 -6.05 3.45 2.18
N GLN A 41 -4.80 3.66 2.59
CA GLN A 41 -4.30 4.99 2.94
C GLN A 41 -4.42 5.98 1.78
N PHE A 42 -4.06 5.58 0.56
CA PHE A 42 -4.19 6.44 -0.62
C PHE A 42 -5.64 6.78 -0.91
N ILE A 43 -6.51 5.77 -0.97
CA ILE A 43 -7.92 5.94 -1.33
C ILE A 43 -8.65 6.83 -0.32
N LEU A 44 -8.42 6.62 0.98
CA LEU A 44 -9.15 7.31 2.04
C LEU A 44 -8.54 8.66 2.44
N SER A 45 -7.32 8.99 1.99
CA SER A 45 -6.67 10.24 2.37
C SER A 45 -7.06 11.40 1.44
N GLY A 46 -7.71 12.41 1.99
CA GLY A 46 -7.93 13.70 1.30
C GLY A 46 -6.67 14.53 1.08
N LYS A 47 -5.49 14.06 1.51
CA LYS A 47 -4.19 14.70 1.23
C LYS A 47 -3.53 14.16 -0.03
N ILE A 48 -3.98 13.01 -0.52
CA ILE A 48 -3.47 12.39 -1.74
C ILE A 48 -4.30 12.90 -2.92
N HIS A 49 -3.67 13.65 -3.82
CA HIS A 49 -4.34 14.11 -5.03
C HIS A 49 -4.70 12.93 -5.94
N GLY A 50 -5.94 12.94 -6.46
CA GLY A 50 -6.41 11.88 -7.34
C GLY A 50 -6.60 10.54 -6.64
N ASN A 51 -7.03 10.54 -5.38
CA ASN A 51 -7.24 9.35 -4.55
C ASN A 51 -8.41 8.44 -4.95
N ASP A 52 -9.08 8.68 -6.07
CA ASP A 52 -10.09 7.75 -6.57
C ASP A 52 -9.49 6.36 -6.83
N LEU A 53 -10.21 5.30 -6.45
CA LEU A 53 -9.78 3.91 -6.66
C LEU A 53 -9.37 3.62 -8.12
N LYS A 54 -10.09 4.20 -9.09
CA LYS A 54 -9.81 4.03 -10.53
C LYS A 54 -8.43 4.56 -10.97
N ASN A 55 -7.78 5.39 -10.15
CA ASN A 55 -6.46 5.94 -10.42
C ASN A 55 -5.32 5.06 -9.88
N ILE A 56 -5.63 3.94 -9.21
CA ILE A 56 -4.64 2.97 -8.72
C ILE A 56 -4.55 1.78 -9.67
N LEU A 57 -3.33 1.52 -10.16
CA LEU A 57 -3.01 0.30 -10.90
C LEU A 57 -2.26 -0.67 -10.00
N ALA A 58 -2.89 -1.80 -9.68
CA ALA A 58 -2.27 -2.92 -8.98
C ALA A 58 -2.05 -4.08 -9.96
N ILE A 59 -0.85 -4.65 -9.96
CA ILE A 59 -0.49 -5.79 -10.81
C ILE A 59 -0.01 -6.92 -9.90
N THR A 60 -0.55 -8.11 -10.12
CA THR A 60 -0.16 -9.33 -9.40
C THR A 60 0.24 -10.42 -10.39
N PHE A 61 0.89 -11.47 -9.91
CA PHE A 61 1.31 -12.60 -10.75
C PHE A 61 0.15 -13.51 -11.17
N SER A 62 -0.94 -13.57 -10.40
CA SER A 62 -2.07 -14.48 -10.66
C SER A 62 -3.42 -13.82 -10.43
N ASN A 63 -4.43 -14.28 -11.16
CA ASN A 63 -5.80 -13.80 -11.03
C ASN A 63 -6.38 -14.04 -9.63
N ASN A 64 -5.97 -15.12 -8.94
CA ASN A 64 -6.43 -15.37 -7.58
C ASN A 64 -5.85 -14.35 -6.60
N ALA A 65 -4.56 -14.03 -6.72
CA ALA A 65 -3.96 -12.97 -5.92
C ALA A 65 -4.57 -11.59 -6.20
N ALA A 66 -4.99 -11.32 -7.45
CA ALA A 66 -5.73 -10.10 -7.78
C ALA A 66 -7.11 -10.06 -7.11
N LYS A 67 -7.82 -11.19 -7.01
CA LYS A 67 -9.15 -11.27 -6.36
C LYS A 67 -9.09 -11.13 -4.84
N GLU A 68 -7.98 -11.53 -4.22
CA GLU A 68 -7.75 -11.38 -2.77
C GLU A 68 -7.41 -9.94 -2.35
N MET A 69 -6.94 -9.12 -3.30
CA MET A 69 -6.52 -7.72 -3.11
C MET A 69 -7.68 -6.75 -3.35
#